data_AF-A0A8T4T909-F1
#
_entry.id   AF-A0A8T4T909-F1
#
_cell.length_a   1.000
_cell.length_b   1.000
_cell.length_c   1.000
_cell.angle_alpha   90.00
_cell.angle_beta   90.00
_cell.angle_gamma   90.00
#
_symmetry.space_group_name_H-M   'P 1'
#
loop_
_entity.id
_entity.type
_entity.pdbx_description
1 polymer ?
#
loop_
_entity_poly.entity_id
_entity_poly.type
_entity_poly.pdbx_seq_one_letter_code
_entity_poly.pdbx_strand_id
1 'polypeptide(L)'
;MAEINITKLSSKGQVVIPREMRKGISEGETLVIIKSGRQIILKKAKHFDKNIEDDLKFAKRTEEAWKKYEKGEFIEMDFDEFMEKAEKWQG
;
A
#
# COMPACT_ATOMS: atom_id res chain seq x y z
N MET A 1 10.97 3.07 6.74
CA MET A 1 9.94 4.05 7.17
C MET A 1 9.19 4.49 5.93
N ALA A 2 7.87 4.65 6.00
CA ALA A 2 7.07 5.11 4.86
C ALA A 2 7.04 6.65 4.82
N GLU A 3 7.27 7.24 3.65
CA GLU A 3 7.14 8.68 3.42
C GLU A 3 5.72 8.99 2.92
N ILE A 4 5.02 9.92 3.59
CA ILE A 4 3.63 10.30 3.28
C ILE A 4 3.60 11.79 2.94
N ASN A 5 2.97 12.15 1.82
CA ASN A 5 2.74 13.53 1.41
C ASN A 5 1.30 13.69 0.87
N ILE A 6 0.71 14.85 1.08
CA ILE A 6 -0.63 15.19 0.60
C ILE A 6 -0.49 16.19 -0.55
N THR A 7 -0.96 15.81 -1.73
CA THR A 7 -0.94 16.66 -2.93
C THR A 7 -2.35 16.87 -3.46
N LYS A 8 -2.57 17.99 -4.15
CA LYS A 8 -3.85 18.30 -4.81
C LYS A 8 -3.79 17.88 -6.27
N LEU A 9 -4.94 17.54 -6.83
CA LEU A 9 -5.08 17.36 -8.27
C LEU A 9 -4.91 18.72 -8.96
N SER A 10 -4.06 18.79 -9.96
CA SER A 10 -3.89 20.01 -10.76
C SER A 10 -5.15 20.30 -11.57
N SER A 11 -5.29 21.52 -12.07
CA SER A 11 -6.39 21.91 -12.97
C SER A 11 -6.47 21.08 -14.25
N LYS A 12 -5.36 20.43 -14.63
CA LYS A 12 -5.29 19.52 -15.79
C LYS A 12 -5.59 18.06 -15.42
N GLY A 13 -6.05 17.79 -14.20
CA GLY A 13 -6.32 16.44 -13.73
C GLY A 13 -5.05 15.62 -13.44
N GLN A 14 -3.91 16.26 -13.21
CA GLN A 14 -2.64 15.57 -12.97
C GLN A 14 -2.30 15.55 -11.48
N VAL A 15 -1.81 14.40 -10.99
CA VAL A 15 -1.21 14.30 -9.66
C VAL A 15 0.28 14.54 -9.79
N VAL A 16 0.81 15.52 -9.07
CA VAL A 16 2.24 15.85 -9.07
C VAL A 16 2.94 15.07 -7.96
N ILE A 17 3.93 14.25 -8.32
CA ILE A 17 4.84 13.64 -7.35
C ILE A 17 5.78 14.74 -6.82
N PRO A 18 5.82 15.02 -5.51
CA PRO A 18 6.70 16.01 -4.92
C PRO A 18 8.19 15.71 -5.19
N ARG A 19 9.02 16.76 -5.24
CA ARG A 19 10.42 16.65 -5.70
C ARG A 19 11.24 15.70 -4.82
N GLU A 20 11.02 15.73 -3.52
CA GLU A 20 11.63 14.88 -2.51
C GLU A 20 11.32 13.39 -2.75
N MET A 21 10.10 13.07 -3.19
CA MET A 21 9.65 11.71 -3.48
C MET A 21 10.04 11.21 -4.88
N ARG A 22 10.59 12.08 -5.75
CA ARG A 22 11.09 11.69 -7.08
C ARG A 22 12.45 10.99 -7.01
N LYS A 23 13.07 10.86 -5.84
CA LYS A 23 14.38 10.22 -5.72
C LYS A 23 14.30 8.79 -6.29
N GLY A 24 15.11 8.54 -7.31
CA GLY A 24 15.12 7.27 -8.02
C GLY A 24 14.06 7.13 -9.11
N ILE A 25 13.27 8.15 -9.47
CA ILE A 25 12.43 8.19 -10.68
C ILE A 25 13.10 9.13 -11.69
N SER A 26 13.47 8.61 -12.85
CA SER A 26 14.14 9.40 -13.89
C SER A 26 13.14 10.03 -14.84
N GLU A 27 13.50 11.16 -15.44
CA GLU A 27 12.72 11.75 -16.52
C GLU A 27 12.60 10.79 -17.70
N GLY A 28 11.42 10.71 -18.31
CA GLY A 28 11.11 9.77 -19.39
C GLY A 28 10.92 8.32 -18.94
N GLU A 29 10.99 8.02 -17.64
CA GLU A 29 10.78 6.66 -17.13
C GLU A 29 9.29 6.27 -17.19
N THR A 30 9.00 5.13 -17.82
CA THR A 30 7.64 4.59 -17.90
C THR A 30 7.20 4.02 -16.56
N LEU A 31 6.04 4.48 -16.09
CA LEU A 31 5.38 3.97 -14.90
C LEU A 31 4.13 3.18 -15.28
N VAL A 32 3.91 2.08 -14.57
CA VAL A 32 2.65 1.33 -14.59
C VAL A 32 1.74 1.93 -13.53
N ILE A 33 0.49 2.19 -13.93
CA ILE A 33 -0.56 2.71 -13.06
C ILE A 33 -1.62 1.61 -12.89
N ILE A 34 -1.83 1.18 -11.66
CA ILE A 34 -2.84 0.16 -11.32
C ILE A 34 -3.90 0.83 -10.45
N LYS A 35 -5.17 0.72 -10.85
CA LYS A 35 -6.30 1.17 -10.04
C LYS A 35 -6.94 -0.05 -9.36
N SER A 36 -6.95 -0.05 -8.03
CA SER A 36 -7.58 -1.09 -7.21
C SER A 36 -8.53 -0.43 -6.23
N GLY A 37 -9.84 -0.56 -6.46
CA GLY A 37 -10.86 0.09 -5.64
C GLY A 37 -10.67 1.61 -5.57
N ARG A 38 -10.40 2.12 -4.36
CA ARG A 38 -10.15 3.55 -4.09
C ARG A 38 -8.67 3.95 -4.15
N GLN A 39 -7.78 3.00 -4.42
CA GLN A 39 -6.33 3.20 -4.42
C GLN A 39 -5.78 3.23 -5.85
N ILE A 40 -4.77 4.07 -6.06
CA ILE A 40 -3.95 4.10 -7.27
C ILE A 40 -2.53 3.77 -6.85
N ILE A 41 -1.95 2.75 -7.49
CA ILE A 41 -0.60 2.30 -7.24
C ILE A 41 0.24 2.61 -8.47
N LEU A 42 1.36 3.29 -8.26
CA LEU A 42 2.35 3.58 -9.30
C LEU A 42 3.58 2.71 -9.08
N LYS A 43 4.06 2.06 -10.14
CA LYS A 43 5.29 1.25 -10.15
C LYS A 43 6.11 1.53 -11.39
N LYS A 44 7.41 1.31 -11.33
CA LYS A 44 8.28 1.39 -12.51
C LYS A 44 8.03 0.20 -13.44
N ALA A 45 7.87 0.46 -14.73
CA ALA A 45 7.64 -0.60 -15.73
C ALA A 45 8.79 -1.61 -15.78
N LYS A 46 10.04 -1.16 -15.58
CA LYS A 46 11.22 -2.03 -15.55
C LYS A 46 11.18 -3.12 -14.46
N HIS A 47 10.38 -2.93 -13.42
CA HIS A 47 10.21 -3.88 -12.32
C HIS A 47 8.87 -4.64 -12.39
N PHE A 48 8.07 -4.42 -13.43
CA PHE A 48 6.72 -4.97 -13.54
C PHE A 48 6.69 -6.44 -13.99
N ASP A 49 7.79 -6.98 -14.52
CA ASP A 49 7.74 -8.14 -15.40
C ASP A 49 7.64 -9.53 -14.75
N LYS A 50 7.42 -9.68 -13.43
CA LYS A 50 7.30 -11.03 -12.82
C LYS A 50 6.29 -11.25 -11.69
N ASN A 51 5.76 -10.20 -11.04
CA ASN A 51 5.00 -10.37 -9.78
C ASN A 51 3.66 -9.63 -9.75
N ILE A 52 2.99 -9.44 -10.89
CA ILE A 52 1.71 -8.72 -10.97
C ILE A 52 0.65 -9.28 -10.00
N GLU A 53 0.58 -10.61 -9.89
CA GLU A 53 -0.38 -11.27 -9.01
C GLU A 53 -0.09 -11.03 -7.52
N ASP A 54 1.19 -11.09 -7.14
CA ASP A 54 1.63 -10.79 -5.77
C ASP A 54 1.50 -9.31 -5.43
N ASP A 55 1.71 -8.44 -6.42
CA ASP A 55 1.54 -7.00 -6.31
C ASP A 55 0.08 -6.61 -6.09
N LEU A 56 -0.85 -7.27 -6.78
CA LEU A 56 -2.29 -7.12 -6.58
C LEU A 56 -2.73 -7.68 -5.21
N LYS A 57 -2.17 -8.81 -4.79
CA LYS A 57 -2.40 -9.36 -3.44
C LYS A 57 -1.90 -8.41 -2.35
N PHE A 58 -0.74 -7.78 -2.54
CA PHE A 58 -0.20 -6.79 -1.62
C PHE A 58 -1.09 -5.54 -1.52
N ALA A 59 -1.56 -5.04 -2.66
CA ALA A 59 -2.51 -3.92 -2.72
C ALA A 59 -3.77 -4.22 -1.90
N LYS A 60 -4.37 -5.39 -2.12
CA LYS A 60 -5.57 -5.83 -1.41
C LYS A 60 -5.34 -5.95 0.10
N ARG A 61 -4.23 -6.58 0.52
CA ARG A 61 -3.85 -6.72 1.94
C ARG A 61 -3.63 -5.37 2.61
N THR A 62 -3.02 -4.42 1.91
CA THR A 62 -2.78 -3.06 2.43
C THR A 62 -4.11 -2.33 2.63
N GLU A 63 -5.04 -2.44 1.68
CA GLU A 63 -6.38 -1.87 1.80
C GLU A 63 -7.18 -2.51 2.96
N GLU A 64 -7.06 -3.83 3.15
CA GLU A 64 -7.70 -4.55 4.27
C GLU A 64 -7.11 -4.15 5.62
N ALA A 65 -5.78 -4.04 5.74
CA ALA A 65 -5.11 -3.59 6.97
C ALA A 65 -5.47 -2.12 7.30
N TRP A 66 -5.50 -1.25 6.29
CA TRP A 66 -5.90 0.14 6.46
C TRP A 66 -7.37 0.27 6.89
N LYS A 67 -8.28 -0.53 6.30
CA LYS A 67 -9.69 -0.58 6.70
C LYS A 67 -9.88 -1.08 8.13
N LYS A 68 -9.10 -2.08 8.57
CA LYS A 68 -9.11 -2.54 9.97
C LYS A 68 -8.57 -1.46 10.92
N TYR A 69 -7.59 -0.67 10.47
CA TYR A 69 -7.06 0.48 11.21
C TYR A 69 -8.06 1.62 11.38
N GLU A 70 -8.71 2.02 10.29
CA GLU A 70 -9.74 3.07 10.35
C GLU A 70 -11.00 2.64 11.10
N LYS A 71 -11.31 1.33 11.13
CA LYS A 71 -12.47 0.81 11.87
C LYS A 71 -12.21 0.57 13.36
N GLY A 72 -10.97 0.68 13.83
CA GLY A 72 -10.63 0.37 15.22
C GLY A 72 -10.85 -1.10 15.59
N GLU A 73 -10.82 -2.02 14.62
CA GLU A 73 -10.96 -3.48 14.84
C GLU A 73 -9.64 -4.10 15.35
N PHE A 74 -8.93 -3.39 16.23
CA PHE A 74 -7.81 -3.94 16.97
C PHE A 74 -8.32 -4.41 18.31
N ILE A 75 -8.10 -5.68 18.59
CA ILE A 75 -8.36 -6.23 19.91
C ILE A 75 -7.04 -6.09 20.67
N GLU A 76 -6.99 -5.14 21.59
CA GLU A 76 -5.94 -5.11 22.60
C GLU A 76 -6.30 -6.19 23.62
N MET A 77 -5.43 -7.19 23.77
CA MET A 77 -5.60 -8.26 24.75
C MET A 77 -4.27 -8.54 25.42
N ASP A 78 -4.34 -9.05 26.65
CA ASP A 78 -3.17 -9.35 27.44
C ASP A 78 -2.31 -10.46 26.78
N PHE A 79 -1.01 -10.42 27.05
CA PHE A 79 -0.04 -11.32 26.42
C PHE A 79 -0.37 -12.80 26.67
N ASP A 80 -0.86 -13.13 27.87
CA ASP A 80 -1.21 -14.52 28.21
C ASP A 80 -2.43 -14.99 27.42
N GLU A 81 -3.41 -14.10 27.20
CA GLU A 81 -4.62 -14.39 26.42
C GLU A 81 -4.32 -14.52 24.91
N PHE A 82 -3.30 -13.80 24.43
CA PHE A 82 -2.81 -13.92 23.06
C PHE A 82 -2.16 -15.29 22.81
N MET A 83 -1.32 -15.75 23.73
CA MET A 83 -0.59 -17.02 23.61
C MET A 83 -1.55 -18.23 23.57
N GLU A 84 -2.58 -18.23 24.43
CA GLU A 84 -3.58 -19.32 24.47
C GLU A 84 -4.39 -19.41 23.16
N LYS A 85 -4.74 -18.26 22.56
CA LYS A 85 -5.44 -18.24 21.27
C LYS A 85 -4.53 -18.66 20.11
N ALA A 86 -3.26 -18.26 20.14
CA ALA A 86 -2.29 -18.61 19.11
C ALA A 86 -2.02 -20.13 19.06
N GLU A 87 -1.94 -20.79 20.22
CA GLU A 87 -1.80 -22.25 20.30
C GLU A 87 -3.01 -22.98 19.73
N LYS A 88 -4.24 -22.50 19.98
CA LYS A 88 -5.47 -23.09 19.44
C LYS A 88 -5.60 -22.98 17.92
N TRP A 89 -4.86 -22.08 17.27
CA TRP A 89 -4.84 -21.96 15.81
C TRP A 89 -3.80 -22.85 15.12
N GLN A 90 -2.92 -23.51 15.87
CA GLN A 90 -1.98 -24.51 15.35
C GLN A 90 -2.48 -25.96 15.46
N GLY A 91 -3.70 -26.17 15.95
CA GLY A 91 -4.36 -27.48 16.06
C GLY A 91 -5.32 -27.80 14.93
#